data_AF-A0A9Q8UR22-F1
#
_entry.id   AF-A0A9Q8UR22-F1
#
_cell.length_a   1.000
_cell.length_b   1.000
_cell.length_c   1.000
_cell.angle_alpha   90.00
_cell.angle_beta   90.00
_cell.angle_gamma   90.00
#
_symmetry.space_group_name_H-M   'P 1'
#
loop_
_entity.id
_entity.type
_entity.pdbx_description
1 polymer ?
#
loop_
_entity_poly.entity_id
_entity_poly.type
_entity_poly.pdbx_seq_one_letter_code
_entity_poly.pdbx_strand_id
1 'polypeptide(L)'
;MGRRNLLLMGAIGMCVYQFIVASTGTVAGVENLAAQRAAISFVCIYIFFFASSWGPVAWVVTGEMFPLKVRAKCLSMTTATNWLLNWAIAYATPYMVNEEYANLQSKVFFIWGSFCFVCIAFVYFMIYETKGLSLEQVDELFGVCSKAWESKKFHPQVSFLDVQERKTIIAEATGEVERKKSVQHEEVTDLKAE
;
A
#
# COMPACT_ATOMS: atom_id res chain seq x y z
N MET A 1 -4.37 8.57 -11.01
CA MET A 1 -5.00 7.23 -10.90
C MET A 1 -5.27 6.91 -9.43
N GLY A 2 -6.23 6.03 -9.12
CA GLY A 2 -6.48 5.54 -7.75
C GLY A 2 -5.48 4.47 -7.32
N ARG A 3 -5.34 4.21 -6.02
CA ARG A 3 -4.33 3.29 -5.46
C ARG A 3 -4.55 1.87 -5.99
N ARG A 4 -5.81 1.43 -6.06
CA ARG A 4 -6.19 0.10 -6.54
C ARG A 4 -5.81 -0.09 -8.02
N ASN A 5 -6.12 0.89 -8.87
CA ASN A 5 -5.79 0.80 -10.30
C ASN A 5 -4.28 0.78 -10.54
N LEU A 6 -3.49 1.53 -9.75
CA LEU A 6 -2.02 1.52 -9.85
C LEU A 6 -1.44 0.16 -9.45
N LEU A 7 -1.92 -0.43 -8.35
CA LEU A 7 -1.50 -1.77 -7.93
C LEU A 7 -1.89 -2.85 -8.94
N LEU A 8 -3.08 -2.77 -9.54
CA LEU A 8 -3.52 -3.71 -10.58
C LEU A 8 -2.69 -3.59 -11.86
N MET A 9 -2.50 -2.37 -12.39
CA MET A 9 -1.69 -2.15 -13.58
C MET A 9 -0.24 -2.61 -13.36
N GLY A 10 0.31 -2.29 -12.20
CA GLY A 10 1.61 -2.75 -11.76
C GLY A 10 1.73 -4.26 -11.72
N ALA A 11 0.78 -4.94 -11.06
CA ALA A 11 0.78 -6.38 -10.92
C ALA A 11 0.66 -7.11 -12.27
N ILE A 12 -0.20 -6.60 -13.17
CA ILE A 12 -0.35 -7.13 -14.52
C ILE A 12 0.94 -6.94 -15.32
N GLY A 13 1.53 -5.74 -15.28
CA GLY A 13 2.79 -5.46 -15.96
C GLY A 13 3.90 -6.38 -15.47
N MET A 14 4.10 -6.46 -14.15
CA MET A 14 5.08 -7.37 -13.53
C MET A 14 4.87 -8.82 -13.95
N CYS A 15 3.62 -9.31 -13.88
CA CYS A 15 3.27 -10.66 -14.28
C CYS A 15 3.69 -10.94 -15.73
N VAL A 16 3.25 -10.11 -16.68
CA VAL A 16 3.52 -10.31 -18.11
C VAL A 16 5.03 -10.38 -18.39
N TYR A 17 5.80 -9.41 -17.90
CA TYR A 17 7.24 -9.37 -18.17
C TYR A 17 7.99 -10.51 -17.47
N GLN A 18 7.52 -10.99 -16.32
CA GLN A 18 8.14 -12.12 -15.64
C GLN A 18 7.91 -13.45 -16.37
N PHE A 19 6.72 -13.66 -16.96
CA PHE A 19 6.47 -14.81 -17.83
C PHE A 19 7.27 -14.76 -19.14
N ILE A 20 7.46 -13.56 -19.72
CA ILE A 20 8.30 -13.37 -20.91
C ILE A 20 9.76 -13.75 -20.60
N VAL A 21 10.29 -13.28 -19.47
CA VAL A 21 11.66 -13.64 -19.02
C VAL A 21 11.77 -15.14 -18.77
N ALA A 22 10.80 -15.74 -18.08
CA ALA A 22 10.79 -17.18 -17.80
C ALA A 22 10.78 -18.02 -19.09
N SER A 23 9.93 -17.64 -20.05
CA SER A 23 9.80 -18.32 -21.35
C SER A 23 11.07 -18.17 -22.18
N THR A 24 11.62 -16.95 -22.25
CA THR A 24 12.85 -16.66 -23.00
C THR A 24 14.03 -17.45 -22.46
N GLY A 25 14.22 -17.47 -21.13
CA GLY A 25 15.30 -18.23 -20.50
C GLY A 25 15.14 -19.75 -20.60
N THR A 26 13.90 -20.25 -20.65
CA THR A 26 13.63 -21.69 -20.80
C THR A 26 13.83 -22.19 -22.24
N VAL A 27 13.46 -21.39 -23.25
CA VAL A 27 13.49 -21.79 -24.67
C VAL A 27 14.86 -21.54 -25.31
N ALA A 28 15.48 -20.38 -25.03
CA ALA A 28 16.72 -20.00 -25.71
C ALA A 28 17.98 -20.57 -25.05
N GLY A 29 17.85 -21.12 -23.83
CA GLY A 29 18.97 -21.64 -23.05
C GLY A 29 20.02 -20.57 -22.67
N VAL A 30 21.11 -21.02 -22.07
CA VAL A 30 22.19 -20.14 -21.57
C VAL A 30 23.20 -19.73 -22.64
N GLU A 31 23.16 -20.30 -23.84
CA GLU A 31 24.16 -20.03 -24.89
C GLU A 31 23.79 -18.86 -25.81
N ASN A 32 22.52 -18.44 -25.83
CA ASN A 32 22.06 -17.38 -26.72
C ASN A 32 22.21 -15.98 -26.10
N LEU A 33 23.29 -15.28 -26.46
CA LEU A 33 23.57 -13.94 -25.97
C LEU A 33 22.46 -12.91 -26.28
N ALA A 34 21.79 -13.02 -27.44
CA ALA A 34 20.71 -12.11 -27.80
C ALA A 34 19.49 -12.30 -26.87
N ALA A 35 19.16 -13.55 -26.55
CA ALA A 35 18.09 -13.88 -25.61
C ALA A 35 18.40 -13.39 -24.19
N GLN A 36 19.65 -13.49 -23.74
CA GLN A 36 20.07 -12.94 -22.44
C GLN A 36 19.91 -11.40 -22.38
N ARG A 37 20.33 -10.69 -23.43
CA ARG A 37 20.18 -9.21 -23.51
C ARG A 37 18.70 -8.79 -23.54
N ALA A 38 17.86 -9.55 -24.24
CA ALA A 38 16.42 -9.34 -24.23
C ALA A 38 15.82 -9.59 -22.84
N ALA A 39 16.20 -10.69 -22.17
CA ALA A 39 15.74 -11.00 -20.82
C ALA A 39 16.10 -9.89 -19.81
N ILE A 40 17.33 -9.37 -19.84
CA ILE A 40 17.74 -8.24 -19.00
C ILE A 40 16.87 -7.01 -19.27
N SER A 41 16.60 -6.71 -20.54
CA SER A 41 15.75 -5.57 -20.93
C SER A 41 14.32 -5.71 -20.37
N PHE A 42 13.74 -6.92 -20.43
CA PHE A 42 12.43 -7.19 -19.85
C PHE A 42 12.42 -7.15 -18.32
N VAL A 43 13.52 -7.56 -17.66
CA VAL A 43 13.69 -7.38 -16.21
C VAL A 43 13.70 -5.90 -15.84
N CYS A 44 14.35 -5.04 -16.62
CA CYS A 44 14.31 -3.59 -16.37
C CYS A 44 12.87 -3.03 -16.47
N ILE A 45 12.08 -3.52 -17.43
CA ILE A 45 10.68 -3.11 -17.56
C ILE A 45 9.85 -3.64 -16.38
N TYR A 46 10.09 -4.87 -15.93
CA TYR A 46 9.50 -5.39 -14.69
C TYR A 46 9.81 -4.48 -13.49
N ILE A 47 11.07 -4.04 -13.33
CA ILE A 47 11.48 -3.14 -12.25
C ILE A 47 10.76 -1.79 -12.37
N PHE A 48 10.57 -1.26 -13.57
CA PHE A 48 9.80 -0.04 -13.79
C PHE A 48 8.36 -0.16 -13.30
N PHE A 49 7.67 -1.26 -13.62
CA PHE A 49 6.31 -1.50 -13.10
C PHE A 49 6.32 -1.66 -11.59
N PHE A 50 7.26 -2.41 -11.01
CA PHE A 50 7.39 -2.57 -9.57
C PHE A 50 7.60 -1.21 -8.87
N ALA A 51 8.58 -0.43 -9.31
CA ALA A 51 8.96 0.84 -8.70
C ALA A 51 7.86 1.91 -8.81
N SER A 52 7.06 1.88 -9.89
CA SER A 52 5.95 2.83 -10.09
C SER A 52 4.65 2.42 -9.36
N SER A 53 4.57 1.19 -8.84
CA SER A 53 3.35 0.66 -8.21
C SER A 53 3.64 0.02 -6.86
N TRP A 54 3.95 -1.27 -6.83
CA TRP A 54 4.08 -2.07 -5.61
C TRP A 54 5.18 -1.60 -4.67
N GLY A 55 6.24 -0.96 -5.19
CA GLY A 55 7.31 -0.37 -4.39
C GLY A 55 6.78 0.66 -3.38
N PRO A 56 6.26 1.80 -3.82
CA PRO A 56 5.75 2.84 -2.92
C PRO A 56 4.29 2.62 -2.50
N VAL A 57 3.41 2.16 -3.39
CA VAL A 57 1.96 2.15 -3.16
C VAL A 57 1.57 1.09 -2.12
N ALA A 58 2.28 -0.04 -2.04
CA ALA A 58 1.98 -1.07 -1.04
C ALA A 58 2.09 -0.53 0.39
N TRP A 59 3.16 0.22 0.69
CA TRP A 59 3.35 0.84 2.02
C TRP A 59 2.28 1.89 2.33
N VAL A 60 1.90 2.68 1.33
CA VAL A 60 0.84 3.69 1.48
C VAL A 60 -0.50 3.01 1.80
N VAL A 61 -0.89 1.99 1.04
CA VAL A 61 -2.16 1.28 1.26
C VAL A 61 -2.17 0.60 2.62
N THR A 62 -1.08 -0.04 3.05
CA THR A 62 -1.01 -0.61 4.41
C THR A 62 -1.15 0.45 5.50
N GLY A 63 -0.65 1.66 5.28
CA GLY A 63 -0.85 2.79 6.19
C GLY A 63 -2.29 3.26 6.25
N GLU A 64 -2.97 3.33 5.10
CA GLU A 64 -4.34 3.83 4.99
C GLU A 64 -5.38 2.82 5.51
N MET A 65 -5.18 1.51 5.32
CA MET A 65 -6.17 0.47 5.64
C MET A 65 -6.41 0.22 7.13
N PHE A 66 -5.44 0.47 8.01
CA PHE A 66 -5.60 0.13 9.44
C PHE A 66 -6.31 1.24 10.24
N PRO A 67 -7.22 0.90 11.17
CA PRO A 67 -7.87 1.90 12.02
C PRO A 67 -6.86 2.61 12.93
N LEU A 68 -7.08 3.91 13.18
CA LEU A 68 -6.16 4.79 13.93
C LEU A 68 -5.70 4.19 15.27
N LYS A 69 -6.61 3.55 16.02
CA LYS A 69 -6.33 3.02 17.37
C LYS A 69 -5.33 1.86 17.40
N VAL A 70 -5.28 1.04 16.35
CA VAL A 70 -4.45 -0.18 16.28
C VAL A 70 -3.39 -0.12 15.18
N ARG A 71 -3.38 0.95 14.37
CA ARG A 71 -2.49 1.13 13.22
C ARG A 71 -1.03 0.83 13.53
N ALA A 72 -0.48 1.36 14.63
CA ALA A 72 0.92 1.15 14.97
C ALA A 72 1.28 -0.33 15.16
N LYS A 73 0.41 -1.11 15.82
CA LYS A 73 0.60 -2.55 16.04
C LYS A 73 0.43 -3.34 14.73
N CYS A 74 -0.56 -2.98 13.92
CA CYS A 74 -0.76 -3.63 12.63
C CYS A 74 0.41 -3.37 11.65
N LEU A 75 0.92 -2.14 11.63
CA LEU A 75 2.07 -1.77 10.81
C LEU A 75 3.34 -2.48 11.28
N SER A 76 3.59 -2.61 12.59
CA SER A 76 4.77 -3.36 13.06
C SER A 76 4.72 -4.83 12.65
N MET A 77 3.56 -5.48 12.76
CA MET A 77 3.36 -6.86 12.30
C MET A 77 3.51 -7.00 10.78
N THR A 78 3.00 -6.03 10.01
CA THR A 78 3.14 -5.99 8.55
C THR A 78 4.61 -5.91 8.15
N THR A 79 5.36 -4.98 8.75
CA THR A 79 6.79 -4.79 8.48
C THR A 79 7.60 -6.00 8.92
N ALA A 80 7.34 -6.58 10.09
CA ALA A 80 8.02 -7.79 10.56
C ALA A 80 7.78 -8.98 9.61
N THR A 81 6.53 -9.16 9.15
CA THR A 81 6.18 -10.21 8.18
C THR A 81 6.87 -9.97 6.83
N ASN A 82 6.95 -8.72 6.38
CA ASN A 82 7.65 -8.37 5.15
C ASN A 82 9.14 -8.77 5.21
N TRP A 83 9.85 -8.40 6.28
CA TRP A 83 11.27 -8.75 6.43
C TRP A 83 11.49 -10.25 6.61
N LEU A 84 10.60 -10.95 7.31
CA LEU A 84 10.66 -12.40 7.46
C LEU A 84 10.51 -13.11 6.11
N LEU A 85 9.54 -12.70 5.29
CA LEU A 85 9.35 -13.26 3.95
C LEU A 85 10.49 -12.91 3.01
N ASN A 86 11.05 -11.70 3.09
CA ASN A 86 12.24 -11.33 2.33
C ASN A 86 13.42 -12.24 2.68
N TRP A 87 13.63 -12.52 3.97
CA TRP A 87 14.65 -13.48 4.41
C TRP A 87 14.38 -14.89 3.87
N ALA A 88 13.14 -15.37 3.98
CA ALA A 88 12.76 -16.71 3.49
C ALA A 88 12.99 -16.85 1.99
N ILE A 89 12.62 -15.84 1.19
CA ILE A 89 12.85 -15.82 -0.26
C ILE A 89 14.34 -15.78 -0.57
N ALA A 90 15.11 -14.92 0.10
CA ALA A 90 16.55 -14.81 -0.09
C ALA A 90 17.28 -16.11 0.27
N TYR A 91 16.82 -16.80 1.32
CA TYR A 91 17.35 -18.09 1.73
C TYR A 91 16.96 -19.21 0.74
N ALA A 92 15.70 -19.26 0.28
CA ALA A 92 15.20 -20.33 -0.59
C ALA A 92 15.67 -20.21 -2.06
N THR A 93 15.81 -18.98 -2.58
CA THR A 93 16.10 -18.75 -4.01
C THR A 93 17.38 -19.45 -4.49
N PRO A 94 18.51 -19.43 -3.76
CA PRO A 94 19.70 -20.19 -4.15
C PRO A 94 19.43 -21.69 -4.29
N TYR A 95 18.70 -22.31 -3.36
CA TYR A 95 18.35 -23.74 -3.44
C TYR A 95 17.39 -24.05 -4.59
N MET A 96 16.55 -23.10 -5.00
CA MET A 96 15.67 -23.28 -6.14
C MET A 96 16.41 -23.22 -7.47
N VAL A 97 17.42 -22.34 -7.58
CA VAL A 97 18.13 -22.07 -8.84
C VAL A 97 19.33 -22.99 -9.05
N ASN A 98 20.03 -23.36 -7.97
CA ASN A 98 21.25 -24.16 -8.05
C ASN A 98 21.00 -25.56 -8.64
N GLU A 99 21.95 -25.99 -9.48
CA GLU A 99 21.90 -27.26 -10.20
C GLU A 99 21.95 -28.48 -9.26
N GLU A 100 22.65 -28.37 -8.13
CA GLU A 100 22.79 -29.43 -7.13
C GLU A 100 21.46 -29.76 -6.42
N TYR A 101 20.50 -28.84 -6.45
CA TYR A 101 19.23 -28.97 -5.75
C TYR A 101 18.07 -29.10 -6.74
N ALA A 102 17.27 -28.04 -6.89
CA ALA A 102 16.04 -28.11 -7.66
C ALA A 102 16.23 -27.75 -9.15
N ASN A 103 17.40 -27.22 -9.53
CA ASN A 103 17.81 -26.91 -10.91
C ASN A 103 16.71 -26.22 -11.76
N LEU A 104 15.97 -25.27 -11.15
CA LEU A 104 14.92 -24.58 -11.90
C LEU A 104 15.50 -23.55 -12.87
N GLN A 105 16.71 -23.03 -12.65
CA GLN A 105 17.32 -22.02 -13.53
C GLN A 105 16.31 -20.90 -13.83
N SER A 106 16.09 -20.56 -15.10
CA SER A 106 15.10 -19.55 -15.53
C SER A 106 13.64 -19.92 -15.24
N LYS A 107 13.32 -21.18 -14.93
CA LYS A 107 11.95 -21.60 -14.59
C LYS A 107 11.49 -21.04 -13.25
N VAL A 108 12.41 -20.59 -12.38
CA VAL A 108 12.06 -19.93 -11.12
C VAL A 108 11.16 -18.71 -11.35
N PHE A 109 11.32 -18.03 -12.48
CA PHE A 109 10.49 -16.88 -12.86
C PHE A 109 9.02 -17.26 -13.15
N PHE A 110 8.71 -18.50 -13.51
CA PHE A 110 7.31 -18.96 -13.59
C PHE A 110 6.65 -19.02 -12.22
N ILE A 111 7.40 -19.41 -11.19
CA ILE A 111 6.91 -19.43 -9.81
C ILE A 111 6.63 -18.00 -9.36
N TRP A 112 7.59 -17.09 -9.52
CA TRP A 112 7.41 -15.67 -9.16
C TRP A 112 6.29 -14.99 -9.97
N GLY A 113 6.18 -15.31 -11.27
CA GLY A 113 5.08 -14.86 -12.12
C GLY A 113 3.71 -15.39 -11.65
N SER A 114 3.63 -16.63 -11.18
CA SER A 114 2.40 -17.19 -10.61
C SER A 114 1.96 -16.47 -9.33
N PHE A 115 2.91 -16.07 -8.48
CA PHE A 115 2.60 -15.23 -7.32
C PHE A 115 2.10 -13.84 -7.73
N CYS A 116 2.54 -13.30 -8.87
CA CYS A 116 1.97 -12.06 -9.40
C CYS A 116 0.48 -12.21 -9.76
N PHE A 117 0.02 -13.38 -10.25
CA PHE A 117 -1.42 -13.64 -10.43
C PHE A 117 -2.18 -13.64 -9.11
N VAL A 118 -1.61 -14.24 -8.07
CA VAL A 118 -2.19 -14.20 -6.72
C VAL A 118 -2.29 -12.76 -6.23
N CYS A 119 -1.26 -11.94 -6.46
CA CYS A 119 -1.28 -10.51 -6.17
C CYS A 119 -2.40 -9.76 -6.93
N ILE A 120 -2.60 -10.05 -8.22
CA ILE A 120 -3.69 -9.45 -9.01
C ILE A 120 -5.05 -9.80 -8.38
N ALA A 121 -5.27 -11.07 -8.07
CA ALA A 121 -6.50 -11.54 -7.44
C ALA A 121 -6.71 -10.87 -6.07
N PHE A 122 -5.66 -10.82 -5.24
CA PHE A 122 -5.70 -10.17 -3.94
C PHE A 122 -6.07 -8.69 -4.04
N VAL A 123 -5.44 -7.94 -4.96
CA VAL A 123 -5.77 -6.52 -5.15
C VAL A 123 -7.19 -6.34 -5.69
N TYR A 124 -7.67 -7.25 -6.53
CA TYR A 124 -9.03 -7.18 -7.05
C TYR A 124 -10.09 -7.41 -5.97
N PHE A 125 -9.89 -8.41 -5.10
CA PHE A 125 -10.88 -8.87 -4.13
C PHE A 125 -10.76 -8.24 -2.72
N MET A 126 -9.57 -7.81 -2.31
CA MET A 126 -9.31 -7.39 -0.92
C MET A 126 -8.90 -5.91 -0.78
N ILE A 127 -8.44 -5.25 -1.84
CA ILE A 127 -8.01 -3.86 -1.78
C ILE A 127 -9.15 -2.90 -2.17
N TYR A 128 -9.54 -2.07 -1.20
CA TYR A 128 -10.51 -1.00 -1.36
C TYR A 128 -9.85 0.25 -1.94
N GLU A 129 -10.59 1.05 -2.70
CA GLU A 129 -10.09 2.34 -3.19
C GLU A 129 -10.16 3.40 -2.07
N THR A 130 -8.99 3.86 -1.64
CA THR A 130 -8.84 4.85 -0.55
C THR A 130 -8.54 6.26 -1.05
N LYS A 131 -8.47 6.48 -2.38
CA LYS A 131 -8.09 7.79 -2.93
C LYS A 131 -9.06 8.89 -2.51
N GLY A 132 -8.52 9.91 -1.83
CA GLY A 132 -9.24 11.13 -1.49
C GLY A 132 -10.13 11.00 -0.25
N LEU A 133 -10.00 9.90 0.51
CA LEU A 133 -10.68 9.69 1.77
C LEU A 133 -9.75 10.03 2.95
N SER A 134 -10.31 10.61 4.00
CA SER A 134 -9.65 10.72 5.30
C SER A 134 -9.58 9.35 5.98
N LEU A 135 -8.74 9.22 7.00
CA LEU A 135 -8.55 7.95 7.71
C LEU A 135 -9.83 7.51 8.44
N GLU A 136 -10.66 8.47 8.86
CA GLU A 136 -11.96 8.23 9.47
C GLU A 136 -13.00 7.78 8.43
N GLN A 137 -13.00 8.38 7.23
CA GLN A 137 -13.87 7.98 6.12
C GLN A 137 -13.49 6.59 5.55
N VAL A 138 -12.22 6.19 5.66
CA VAL A 138 -11.79 4.83 5.31
C VAL A 138 -12.38 3.81 6.30
N ASP A 139 -12.48 4.15 7.59
CA ASP A 139 -13.13 3.29 8.59
C ASP A 139 -14.65 3.15 8.29
N GLU A 140 -15.29 4.26 7.91
CA GLU A 140 -16.68 4.26 7.43
C GLU A 140 -16.87 3.41 6.16
N LEU A 141 -15.96 3.52 5.20
CA LEU A 141 -15.96 2.72 3.98
C LEU A 141 -15.93 1.21 4.30
N PHE A 142 -15.10 0.78 5.25
CA PHE A 142 -15.06 -0.62 5.67
C PHE A 142 -16.33 -1.08 6.40
N GLY A 143 -17.04 -0.17 7.08
CA GLY A 143 -18.30 -0.47 7.74
C GLY A 143 -19.51 -0.58 6.80
N VAL A 144 -19.52 0.22 5.72
CA VAL A 144 -20.65 0.30 4.77
C VAL A 144 -20.45 -0.61 3.56
N CYS A 145 -19.22 -0.73 3.07
CA CYS A 145 -18.92 -1.43 1.82
C CYS A 145 -18.42 -2.84 2.11
N SER A 146 -19.26 -3.85 1.87
CA SER A 146 -18.92 -5.26 2.11
C SER A 146 -17.97 -5.87 1.08
N LYS A 147 -17.84 -5.25 -0.11
CA LYS A 147 -17.08 -5.79 -1.25
C LYS A 147 -16.04 -4.79 -1.74
N ALA A 148 -14.78 -5.19 -1.78
CA ALA A 148 -13.67 -4.34 -2.19
C ALA A 148 -13.80 -3.79 -3.62
N TRP A 149 -14.39 -4.55 -4.54
CA TRP A 149 -14.56 -4.11 -5.93
C TRP A 149 -15.65 -3.05 -6.12
N GLU A 150 -16.57 -2.89 -5.15
CA GLU A 150 -17.65 -1.89 -5.16
C GLU A 150 -17.23 -0.56 -4.52
N SER A 151 -16.08 -0.52 -3.84
CA SER A 151 -15.53 0.66 -3.15
C SER A 151 -15.41 1.92 -4.01
N LYS A 152 -15.31 1.78 -5.34
CA LYS A 152 -15.27 2.93 -6.28
C LYS A 152 -16.55 3.78 -6.27
N LYS A 153 -17.67 3.24 -5.81
CA LYS A 153 -18.98 3.93 -5.79
C LYS A 153 -19.26 4.63 -4.46
N PHE A 154 -18.39 4.45 -3.47
CA PHE A 154 -18.57 5.05 -2.16
C PHE A 154 -18.33 6.56 -2.22
N HIS A 155 -19.31 7.32 -1.72
CA HIS A 155 -19.18 8.74 -1.48
C HIS A 155 -19.27 8.96 0.03
N PRO A 156 -18.32 9.66 0.64
CA PRO A 156 -18.35 9.90 2.09
C PRO A 156 -19.56 10.75 2.46
N GLN A 157 -20.19 10.43 3.60
CA GLN A 157 -21.36 11.18 4.12
C GLN A 157 -20.99 12.60 4.57
N VAL A 158 -19.71 12.85 4.88
CA VAL A 158 -19.21 14.11 5.43
C VAL A 158 -18.02 14.59 4.60
N SER A 159 -18.07 15.80 4.04
CA SER A 159 -16.98 16.33 3.22
C SER A 159 -15.78 16.71 4.09
N PHE A 160 -14.56 16.57 3.55
CA PHE A 160 -13.32 16.99 4.23
C PHE A 160 -13.36 18.48 4.62
N LEU A 161 -14.00 19.31 3.79
CA LEU A 161 -14.23 20.73 4.06
C LEU A 161 -15.06 20.90 5.33
N ASP A 162 -16.16 20.16 5.47
CA ASP A 162 -17.06 20.26 6.64
C ASP A 162 -16.38 19.84 7.95
N VAL A 163 -15.47 18.86 7.90
CA VAL A 163 -14.71 18.41 9.08
C VAL A 163 -13.63 19.43 9.46
N GLN A 164 -12.91 19.97 8.48
CA GLN A 164 -11.91 21.01 8.72
C GLN A 164 -12.57 22.29 9.25
N GLU A 165 -13.70 22.68 8.67
CA GLU A 165 -14.50 23.83 9.09
C GLU A 165 -15.02 23.65 10.52
N ARG A 166 -15.56 22.47 10.87
CA ARG A 166 -15.94 22.18 12.27
C ARG A 166 -14.75 22.24 13.23
N LYS A 167 -13.57 21.73 12.84
CA LYS A 167 -12.38 21.78 13.70
C LYS A 167 -11.93 23.22 13.93
N THR A 168 -11.94 24.07 12.90
CA THR A 168 -11.61 25.50 13.02
C THR A 168 -12.61 26.20 13.93
N ILE A 169 -13.92 26.00 13.72
CA ILE A 169 -14.99 26.59 14.56
C ILE A 169 -14.83 26.17 16.02
N ILE A 170 -14.54 24.89 16.28
CA ILE A 170 -14.33 24.38 17.65
C ILE A 170 -13.08 25.00 18.28
N ALA A 171 -11.99 25.15 17.52
CA ALA A 171 -10.77 25.77 18.03
C ALA A 171 -10.97 27.26 18.38
N GLU A 172 -11.68 28.01 17.52
CA GLU A 172 -12.04 29.40 17.77
C GLU A 172 -12.95 29.52 19.00
N ALA A 173 -13.99 28.70 19.11
CA ALA A 173 -14.89 28.70 20.26
C ALA A 173 -14.17 28.34 21.57
N THR A 174 -13.22 27.39 21.52
CA THR A 174 -12.43 27.01 22.70
C THR A 174 -11.52 28.16 23.14
N GLY A 175 -10.87 28.83 22.19
CA GLY A 175 -10.04 30.01 22.46
C GLY A 175 -10.84 31.19 23.02
N GLU A 176 -12.06 31.43 22.54
CA GLU A 176 -12.94 32.46 23.09
C GLU A 176 -13.38 32.16 24.52
N VAL A 177 -13.68 30.89 24.82
CA VAL A 177 -14.05 30.46 26.18
C VAL A 177 -12.88 30.63 27.15
N GLU A 178 -11.66 30.28 26.72
CA GLU A 178 -10.45 30.51 27.53
C GLU A 178 -10.20 32.00 27.77
N ARG A 179 -10.36 32.84 26.75
CA ARG A 179 -10.20 34.30 26.86
C ARG A 179 -11.23 34.95 27.79
N LYS A 180 -12.48 34.49 27.75
CA LYS A 180 -13.52 34.95 28.69
C LYS A 180 -13.21 34.51 30.12
N LYS A 181 -12.71 33.28 30.31
CA LYS A 181 -12.28 32.81 31.63
C LYS A 181 -11.10 33.60 32.19
N SER A 182 -10.11 33.99 31.36
CA SER A 182 -8.95 34.76 31.84
C SER A 182 -9.33 36.17 32.28
N VAL A 183 -10.19 36.86 31.51
CA VAL A 183 -10.68 38.20 31.88
C VAL A 183 -11.50 38.15 33.16
N GLN A 184 -12.36 37.14 33.30
CA GLN A 184 -13.17 36.95 34.49
C GLN A 184 -12.34 36.52 35.70
N HIS A 185 -11.19 35.88 35.49
CA HIS A 185 -10.25 35.57 36.56
C HIS A 185 -9.48 36.83 37.00
N GLU A 186 -9.05 37.70 36.08
CA GLU A 186 -8.44 39.00 36.41
C GLU A 186 -9.38 39.89 37.23
N GLU A 187 -10.63 40.09 36.79
CA GLU A 187 -11.63 40.89 37.53
C GLU A 187 -11.86 40.41 38.96
N VAL A 188 -11.92 39.09 39.18
CA VAL A 188 -12.14 38.51 40.51
C VAL A 188 -10.90 38.62 41.41
N THR A 189 -9.71 38.74 40.81
CA THR A 189 -8.47 38.90 41.57
C THR A 189 -8.27 40.36 42.00
N ASP A 190 -8.61 41.31 41.12
CA ASP A 190 -8.59 42.73 41.45
C ASP A 190 -9.61 43.09 42.53
N LEU A 191 -10.83 42.51 42.49
CA LEU A 191 -11.86 42.73 43.52
C LEU A 191 -11.53 42.17 44.91
N LYS A 192 -10.51 41.32 45.04
CA LYS A 192 -10.05 40.76 46.32
C LYS A 192 -8.79 41.43 46.85
N ALA A 193 -8.18 42.31 46.05
CA ALA A 193 -6.98 43.07 46.40
C ALA A 193 -7.30 44.44 47.01
N GLU A 194 -8.55 44.89 46.93
CA GLU A 194 -9.14 46.04 47.67
C GLU A 194 -9.74 45.60 49.02
#